data_AF-A0A7W7GKZ6-F1
#
_entry.id   AF-A0A7W7GKZ6-F1
#
_cell.length_a   1.000
_cell.length_b   1.000
_cell.length_c   1.000
_cell.angle_alpha   90.00
_cell.angle_beta   90.00
_cell.angle_gamma   90.00
#
_symmetry.space_group_name_H-M   'P 1'
#
loop_
_entity.id
_entity.type
_entity.pdbx_description
1 polymer ?
#
loop_
_entity_poly.entity_id
_entity_poly.type
_entity_poly.pdbx_seq_one_letter_code
_entity_poly.pdbx_strand_id
1 'polypeptide(L)'
;MTTRDPQATALARLAALFADETRAACLLALLDGRAWTASELARHAGVAASTLSEHLGRLVAGGLLAEERQGRHRYVRLADARVAQLVEDLAAQVSPGAAVRPRNLRESSAGSAMARGRTCYDHLAGRLGIAVTDALTARGLLEQETGFALTDAGLAWFASAGIGLERRGRRPLARACLDWTERRPHLAGVAGAALCRHALDTGWCVRIGSERAVKVTAAGERALRDLLGVESMELR
;
A
#
# COMPACT_ATOMS: atom_id res chain seq x y z
N MET A 1 -23.29 15.57 34.95
CA MET A 1 -22.55 14.33 34.64
C MET A 1 -22.58 14.14 33.14
N THR A 2 -21.50 14.49 32.45
CA THR A 2 -21.36 14.25 31.00
C THR A 2 -21.15 12.76 30.76
N THR A 3 -22.16 12.09 30.23
CA THR A 3 -22.04 10.72 29.72
C THR A 3 -20.99 10.74 28.61
N ARG A 4 -19.80 10.17 28.87
CA ARG A 4 -18.77 10.03 27.84
C ARG A 4 -19.33 9.19 26.70
N ASP A 5 -19.22 9.70 25.49
CA ASP A 5 -19.55 8.95 24.28
C ASP A 5 -18.67 7.68 24.20
N PRO A 6 -19.27 6.47 24.24
CA PRO A 6 -18.54 5.21 24.09
C PRO A 6 -17.73 5.15 22.79
N GLN A 7 -18.20 5.80 21.71
CA GLN A 7 -17.51 5.86 20.43
C GLN A 7 -16.22 6.67 20.54
N ALA A 8 -16.24 7.81 21.23
CA ALA A 8 -15.03 8.60 21.50
C ALA A 8 -13.98 7.79 22.29
N THR A 9 -14.42 6.97 23.25
CA THR A 9 -13.52 6.10 24.03
C THR A 9 -12.90 5.00 23.16
N ALA A 10 -13.70 4.34 22.31
CA ALA A 10 -13.20 3.33 21.38
C ALA A 10 -12.23 3.91 20.35
N LEU A 11 -12.55 5.09 19.80
CA LEU A 11 -11.68 5.81 18.87
C LEU A 11 -10.35 6.19 19.52
N ALA A 12 -10.36 6.72 20.74
CA ALA A 12 -9.15 7.06 21.47
C ALA A 12 -8.26 5.83 21.73
N ARG A 13 -8.87 4.67 22.08
CA ARG A 13 -8.11 3.41 22.25
C ARG A 13 -7.47 2.94 20.95
N LEU A 14 -8.18 3.03 19.83
CA LEU A 14 -7.62 2.72 18.52
C LEU A 14 -6.47 3.66 18.18
N ALA A 15 -6.66 4.97 18.32
CA ALA A 15 -5.64 5.97 18.06
C ALA A 15 -4.39 5.77 18.94
N ALA A 16 -4.57 5.37 20.20
CA ALA A 16 -3.45 5.04 21.09
C ALA A 16 -2.58 3.90 20.57
N LEU A 17 -3.11 2.96 19.77
CA LEU A 17 -2.30 1.92 19.14
C LEU A 17 -1.34 2.48 18.06
N PHE A 18 -1.67 3.61 17.44
CA PHE A 18 -0.81 4.29 16.46
C PHE A 18 0.16 5.30 17.10
N ALA A 19 -0.19 5.85 18.25
CA ALA A 19 0.55 6.91 18.94
C ALA A 19 1.84 6.42 19.64
N ASP A 20 2.73 5.76 18.89
CA ASP A 20 4.01 5.22 19.33
C ASP A 20 4.91 4.93 18.12
N GLU A 21 6.15 5.41 18.15
CA GLU A 21 7.07 5.34 17.02
C GLU A 21 7.39 3.90 16.61
N THR A 22 7.58 2.98 17.56
CA THR A 22 7.88 1.57 17.28
C THR A 22 6.68 0.88 16.63
N ARG A 23 5.46 1.11 17.14
CA ARG A 23 4.24 0.56 16.53
C ARG A 23 4.00 1.13 15.14
N ALA A 24 4.18 2.44 14.96
CA ALA A 24 4.06 3.09 13.65
C ALA A 24 5.07 2.51 12.64
N ALA A 25 6.34 2.35 13.03
CA ALA A 25 7.37 1.73 12.19
C ALA A 25 6.99 0.30 11.77
N CYS A 26 6.47 -0.52 12.71
CA CYS A 26 6.01 -1.87 12.40
C CYS A 26 4.84 -1.87 11.41
N LEU A 27 3.83 -1.03 11.63
CA LEU A 27 2.66 -0.93 10.76
C LEU A 27 3.06 -0.50 9.33
N LEU A 28 3.99 0.46 9.21
CA LEU A 28 4.52 0.91 7.92
C LEU A 28 5.34 -0.18 7.20
N ALA A 29 6.12 -0.96 7.94
CA ALA A 29 6.89 -2.08 7.38
C ALA A 29 5.99 -3.18 6.80
N LEU A 30 4.90 -3.50 7.52
CA LEU A 30 3.96 -4.56 7.15
C LEU A 30 3.04 -4.19 5.97
N LEU A 31 3.06 -2.94 5.49
CA LEU A 31 2.44 -2.54 4.22
C LEU A 31 3.12 -3.17 3.00
N ASP A 32 4.15 -4.00 3.16
CA ASP A 32 4.67 -4.84 2.08
C ASP A 32 3.84 -6.10 1.81
N GLY A 33 2.81 -6.33 2.65
CA GLY A 33 1.86 -7.43 2.54
C GLY A 33 2.39 -8.78 3.00
N ARG A 34 3.65 -8.86 3.44
CA ARG A 34 4.26 -10.10 3.92
C ARG A 34 4.04 -10.27 5.42
N ALA A 35 4.12 -11.51 5.88
CA ALA A 35 4.18 -11.80 7.30
C ALA A 35 5.64 -11.70 7.78
N TRP A 36 5.87 -11.03 8.89
CA TRP A 36 7.20 -10.79 9.47
C TRP A 36 7.34 -11.48 10.82
N THR A 37 8.54 -11.92 11.16
CA THR A 37 8.85 -12.35 12.52
C THR A 37 9.07 -11.15 13.45
N ALA A 38 8.90 -11.37 14.76
CA ALA A 38 9.27 -10.37 15.76
C ALA A 38 10.75 -9.95 15.64
N SER A 39 11.67 -10.87 15.39
CA SER A 39 13.10 -10.52 15.27
C SER A 39 13.39 -9.60 14.08
N GLU A 40 12.72 -9.79 12.94
CA GLU A 40 12.89 -8.93 11.76
C GLU A 40 12.35 -7.52 12.00
N LEU A 41 11.17 -7.42 12.63
CA LEU A 41 10.58 -6.12 12.99
C LEU A 41 11.39 -5.40 14.07
N ALA A 42 11.99 -6.12 15.02
CA ALA A 42 12.83 -5.54 16.07
C ALA A 42 14.07 -4.89 15.45
N ARG A 43 14.71 -5.60 14.52
CA ARG A 43 15.83 -5.09 13.73
C ARG A 43 15.42 -3.89 12.86
N HIS A 44 14.24 -3.93 12.26
CA HIS A 44 13.72 -2.83 11.44
C HIS A 44 13.45 -1.57 12.27
N ALA A 45 12.83 -1.71 13.44
CA ALA A 45 12.50 -0.60 14.33
C ALA A 45 13.67 -0.16 15.23
N GLY A 46 14.80 -0.88 15.24
CA GLY A 46 15.96 -0.53 16.05
C GLY A 46 15.77 -0.73 17.56
N VAL A 47 14.91 -1.67 17.96
CA VAL A 47 14.56 -1.93 19.38
C VAL A 47 14.89 -3.37 19.80
N ALA A 48 14.96 -3.61 21.12
CA ALA A 48 15.14 -4.95 21.66
C ALA A 48 13.92 -5.86 21.39
N ALA A 49 14.16 -7.17 21.28
CA ALA A 49 13.10 -8.15 21.00
C ALA A 49 12.02 -8.22 22.09
N SER A 50 12.39 -7.98 23.36
CA SER A 50 11.45 -7.91 24.48
C SER A 50 10.49 -6.72 24.33
N THR A 51 11.02 -5.53 24.06
CA THR A 51 10.26 -4.32 23.77
C THR A 51 9.30 -4.57 22.61
N LEU A 52 9.80 -5.08 21.48
CA LEU A 52 8.96 -5.32 20.33
C LEU A 52 7.83 -6.33 20.61
N SER A 53 8.10 -7.40 21.36
CA SER A 53 7.09 -8.41 21.70
C SER A 53 5.90 -7.78 22.43
N GLU A 54 6.15 -6.80 23.31
CA GLU A 54 5.10 -6.03 23.96
C GLU A 54 4.30 -5.18 22.96
N HIS A 55 4.96 -4.44 22.07
CA HIS A 55 4.30 -3.65 21.03
C HIS A 55 3.42 -4.52 20.12
N LEU A 56 3.92 -5.68 19.67
CA LEU A 56 3.17 -6.62 18.86
C LEU A 56 1.96 -7.19 19.61
N GLY A 57 2.12 -7.54 20.89
CA GLY A 57 1.01 -8.01 21.73
C GLY A 57 -0.12 -6.99 21.81
N ARG A 58 0.19 -5.70 21.98
CA ARG A 58 -0.80 -4.62 21.97
C ARG A 58 -1.49 -4.47 20.62
N LEU A 59 -0.74 -4.52 19.52
CA LEU A 59 -1.28 -4.39 18.17
C LEU A 59 -2.19 -5.56 17.79
N VAL A 60 -1.86 -6.78 18.21
CA VAL A 60 -2.68 -7.98 17.99
C VAL A 60 -3.94 -7.94 18.87
N ALA A 61 -3.79 -7.64 20.16
CA ALA A 61 -4.95 -7.49 21.06
C ALA A 61 -5.90 -6.37 20.61
N GLY A 62 -5.35 -5.32 19.98
CA GLY A 62 -6.10 -4.23 19.37
C GLY A 62 -6.68 -4.52 17.98
N GLY A 63 -6.44 -5.71 17.42
CA GLY A 63 -6.99 -6.13 16.13
C GLY A 63 -6.33 -5.49 14.90
N LEU A 64 -5.17 -4.83 15.05
CA LEU A 64 -4.43 -4.26 13.92
C LEU A 64 -3.55 -5.31 13.23
N LEU A 65 -3.09 -6.32 13.97
CA LEU A 65 -2.27 -7.40 13.44
C LEU A 65 -2.96 -8.76 13.61
N ALA A 66 -2.75 -9.63 12.64
CA ALA A 66 -3.06 -11.05 12.74
C ALA A 66 -1.77 -11.85 12.93
N GLU A 67 -1.88 -12.97 13.64
CA GLU A 67 -0.78 -13.87 13.89
C GLU A 67 -0.92 -15.16 13.12
N GLU A 68 0.21 -15.60 12.55
CA GLU A 68 0.32 -16.87 11.85
C GLU A 68 1.45 -17.67 12.47
N ARG A 69 1.14 -18.89 12.92
CA ARG A 69 2.15 -19.83 13.44
C ARG A 69 2.59 -20.74 12.31
N GLN A 70 3.89 -20.70 12.00
CA GLN A 70 4.52 -21.62 11.07
C GLN A 70 5.70 -22.30 11.76
N GLY A 71 5.49 -23.55 12.18
CA GLY A 71 6.45 -24.29 13.00
C GLY A 71 6.73 -23.57 14.33
N ARG A 72 8.02 -23.33 14.61
CA ARG A 72 8.47 -22.64 15.83
C ARG A 72 8.39 -21.11 15.77
N HIS A 73 8.12 -20.56 14.59
CA HIS A 73 8.15 -19.12 14.36
C HIS A 73 6.73 -18.56 14.39
N ARG A 74 6.59 -17.43 15.07
CA ARG A 74 5.39 -16.62 15.13
C ARG A 74 5.57 -15.45 14.17
N TYR A 75 4.74 -15.42 13.14
CA TYR A 75 4.69 -14.35 12.17
C TYR A 75 3.50 -13.44 12.45
N VAL A 76 3.66 -12.16 12.10
CA VAL A 76 2.61 -11.15 12.17
C VAL A 76 2.46 -10.47 10.81
N ARG A 77 1.21 -10.13 10.47
CA ARG A 77 0.88 -9.27 9.33
C ARG A 77 -0.25 -8.32 9.71
N LEU A 78 -0.50 -7.30 8.89
CA LEU A 78 -1.71 -6.50 9.03
C LEU A 78 -2.94 -7.43 9.00
N ALA A 79 -3.89 -7.19 9.91
CA ALA A 79 -5.01 -8.09 10.12
C ALA A 79 -5.81 -8.30 8.82
N ASP A 80 -6.08 -7.21 8.11
CA ASP A 80 -6.77 -7.20 6.83
C ASP A 80 -6.47 -5.93 6.01
N ALA A 81 -7.09 -5.85 4.82
CA ALA A 81 -6.97 -4.72 3.91
C ALA A 81 -7.56 -3.41 4.47
N ARG A 82 -8.50 -3.46 5.43
CA ARG A 82 -9.07 -2.27 6.08
C ARG A 82 -8.05 -1.67 7.06
N VAL A 83 -7.28 -2.49 7.75
CA VAL A 83 -6.18 -2.00 8.58
C VAL A 83 -5.08 -1.40 7.73
N ALA A 84 -4.68 -2.07 6.64
CA ALA A 84 -3.72 -1.51 5.68
C ALA A 84 -4.18 -0.13 5.18
N GLN A 85 -5.47 -0.02 4.87
CA GLN A 85 -6.05 1.25 4.48
C GLN A 85 -5.87 2.35 5.52
N LEU A 86 -6.21 2.06 6.77
CA LEU A 86 -6.10 3.02 7.85
C LEU A 86 -4.66 3.49 8.05
N VAL A 87 -3.69 2.57 7.96
CA VAL A 87 -2.26 2.91 8.05
C VAL A 87 -1.85 3.84 6.90
N GLU A 88 -2.27 3.54 5.67
CA GLU A 88 -2.00 4.38 4.48
C GLU A 88 -2.61 5.78 4.60
N ASP A 89 -3.87 5.86 5.02
CA ASP A 89 -4.59 7.13 5.16
C ASP A 89 -3.93 8.03 6.21
N LEU A 90 -3.52 7.46 7.35
CA LEU A 90 -2.77 8.18 8.39
C LEU A 90 -1.39 8.62 7.89
N ALA A 91 -0.65 7.75 7.21
CA ALA A 91 0.66 8.08 6.65
C ALA A 91 0.57 9.22 5.64
N ALA A 92 -0.50 9.28 4.84
CA ALA A 92 -0.72 10.33 3.86
C ALA A 92 -1.06 11.70 4.49
N GLN A 93 -1.47 11.76 5.76
CA GLN A 93 -1.67 13.02 6.50
C GLN A 93 -0.36 13.63 7.01
N VAL A 94 0.72 12.85 7.09
CA VAL A 94 2.01 13.34 7.56
C VAL A 94 2.69 14.09 6.41
N SER A 95 2.87 15.41 6.57
CA SER A 95 3.55 16.23 5.56
C SER A 95 4.96 15.69 5.26
N PRO A 96 5.42 15.69 3.98
CA PRO A 96 6.79 15.31 3.62
C PRO A 96 7.88 16.23 4.16
N GLY A 97 7.53 17.22 5.01
CA GLY A 97 8.36 18.36 5.42
C GLY A 97 9.65 18.02 6.17
N ALA A 98 9.91 16.74 6.42
CA ALA A 98 11.19 16.26 6.92
C ALA A 98 11.54 14.91 6.29
N ALA A 99 11.43 14.77 4.97
CA ALA A 99 12.11 13.69 4.28
C ALA A 99 13.60 13.75 4.68
N VAL A 100 14.01 12.81 5.55
CA VAL A 100 15.36 12.77 6.09
C VAL A 100 16.31 12.77 4.91
N ARG A 101 17.20 13.78 4.85
CA ARG A 101 18.15 13.91 3.75
C ARG A 101 18.94 12.60 3.67
N PRO A 102 18.96 11.91 2.51
CA PRO A 102 19.65 10.63 2.40
C PRO A 102 21.12 10.83 2.75
N ARG A 103 21.65 9.95 3.60
CA ARG A 103 23.03 10.05 4.12
C ARG A 103 24.05 9.52 3.13
N ASN A 104 23.60 8.74 2.15
CA ASN A 104 24.46 8.15 1.13
C ASN A 104 23.68 7.90 -0.18
N LEU A 105 24.42 7.59 -1.24
CA LEU A 105 23.87 7.32 -2.58
C LEU A 105 22.90 6.13 -2.61
N ARG A 106 23.10 5.12 -1.75
CA ARG A 106 22.22 3.95 -1.69
C ARG A 106 20.85 4.31 -1.13
N GLU A 107 20.81 5.06 -0.02
CA GLU A 107 19.58 5.59 0.57
C GLU A 107 18.84 6.51 -0.42
N SER A 108 19.58 7.37 -1.12
CA SER A 108 19.00 8.23 -2.17
C SER A 108 18.40 7.41 -3.33
N SER A 109 19.11 6.37 -3.79
CA SER A 109 18.66 5.50 -4.87
C SER A 109 17.42 4.67 -4.48
N ALA A 110 17.38 4.17 -3.24
CA ALA A 110 16.22 3.44 -2.71
C ALA A 110 15.00 4.35 -2.57
N GLY A 111 15.17 5.57 -2.05
CA GLY A 111 14.10 6.58 -2.00
C GLY A 111 13.58 6.94 -3.38
N SER A 112 14.47 7.15 -4.35
CA SER A 112 14.11 7.41 -5.75
C SER A 112 13.36 6.23 -6.39
N ALA A 113 13.75 4.99 -6.08
CA ALA A 113 13.03 3.80 -6.54
C ALA A 113 11.62 3.71 -5.95
N MET A 114 11.46 3.97 -4.65
CA MET A 114 10.15 3.99 -3.98
C MET A 114 9.21 5.08 -4.50
N ALA A 115 9.76 6.22 -4.93
CA ALA A 115 9.01 7.31 -5.55
C ALA A 115 8.59 6.95 -6.99
N ARG A 116 9.48 6.35 -7.80
CA ARG A 116 9.17 5.89 -9.16
C ARG A 116 8.01 4.90 -9.18
N GLY A 117 8.09 3.87 -8.34
CA GLY A 117 7.09 2.82 -8.31
C GLY A 117 7.22 1.96 -7.07
N ARG A 118 6.10 1.68 -6.42
CA ARG A 118 6.05 0.76 -5.29
C ARG A 118 4.68 0.11 -5.18
N THR A 119 4.55 -0.78 -4.21
CA THR A 119 3.26 -1.29 -3.73
C THR A 119 2.79 -0.49 -2.49
N CYS A 120 1.55 -0.03 -2.47
CA CYS A 120 0.82 0.39 -1.25
C CYS A 120 0.00 -0.80 -0.79
N TYR A 121 0.57 -1.64 0.08
CA TYR A 121 -0.01 -2.95 0.39
C TYR A 121 -0.11 -3.87 -0.84
N ASP A 122 -1.24 -3.87 -1.54
CA ASP A 122 -1.51 -4.79 -2.65
C ASP A 122 -1.79 -4.11 -3.99
N HIS A 123 -1.64 -2.79 -4.10
CA HIS A 123 -1.86 -2.03 -5.33
C HIS A 123 -0.64 -1.15 -5.69
N LEU A 124 -0.54 -0.74 -6.97
CA LEU A 124 0.57 0.08 -7.46
C LEU A 124 0.45 1.53 -6.96
N ALA A 125 1.58 2.11 -6.57
CA ALA A 125 1.72 3.47 -6.03
C ALA A 125 3.02 4.13 -6.52
N GLY A 126 3.28 5.36 -6.07
CA GLY A 126 4.30 6.24 -6.63
C GLY A 126 3.90 6.74 -8.01
N ARG A 127 4.87 7.25 -8.76
CA ARG A 127 4.63 7.80 -10.11
C ARG A 127 3.99 6.80 -11.06
N LEU A 128 4.39 5.53 -11.00
CA LEU A 128 3.75 4.44 -11.74
C LEU A 128 2.26 4.30 -11.40
N GLY A 129 1.90 4.23 -10.12
CA GLY A 129 0.49 4.07 -9.71
C GLY A 129 -0.38 5.24 -10.16
N ILE A 130 0.16 6.45 -10.10
CA ILE A 130 -0.51 7.67 -10.55
C ILE A 130 -0.64 7.71 -12.07
N ALA A 131 0.43 7.44 -12.82
CA ALA A 131 0.40 7.43 -14.28
C ALA A 131 -0.63 6.43 -14.83
N VAL A 132 -0.72 5.24 -14.23
CA VAL A 132 -1.75 4.25 -14.58
C VAL A 132 -3.15 4.75 -14.25
N THR A 133 -3.33 5.40 -13.10
CA THR A 133 -4.62 5.96 -12.69
C THR A 133 -5.06 7.08 -13.63
N ASP A 134 -4.15 7.99 -13.97
CA ASP A 134 -4.38 9.10 -14.89
C ASP A 134 -4.77 8.58 -16.28
N ALA A 135 -4.08 7.55 -16.78
CA ALA A 135 -4.39 6.94 -18.06
C ALA A 135 -5.77 6.26 -18.09
N LEU A 136 -6.16 5.58 -17.00
CA LEU A 136 -7.51 5.02 -16.88
C LEU A 136 -8.58 6.12 -16.91
N THR A 137 -8.35 7.22 -16.21
CA THR A 137 -9.30 8.35 -16.18
C THR A 137 -9.36 9.09 -17.51
N ALA A 138 -8.22 9.37 -18.14
CA ALA A 138 -8.17 10.05 -19.43
C ALA A 138 -8.90 9.26 -20.54
N ARG A 139 -8.95 7.93 -20.42
CA ARG A 139 -9.67 7.04 -21.34
C ARG A 139 -11.14 6.80 -20.96
N GLY A 140 -11.65 7.46 -19.92
CA GLY A 140 -13.01 7.27 -19.43
C GLY A 140 -13.27 5.88 -18.82
N LEU A 141 -12.21 5.18 -18.38
CA LEU A 141 -12.30 3.85 -17.75
C LEU A 141 -12.52 3.96 -16.23
N LEU A 142 -12.16 5.11 -15.65
CA LEU A 142 -12.24 5.40 -14.22
C LEU A 142 -12.76 6.83 -14.00
N GLU A 143 -13.91 6.95 -13.34
CA GLU A 143 -14.46 8.21 -12.85
C GLU A 143 -13.87 8.57 -11.49
N GLN A 144 -13.68 9.86 -11.21
CA GLN A 144 -13.09 10.34 -9.95
C GLN A 144 -13.98 11.33 -9.16
N GLU A 145 -15.11 11.78 -9.71
CA GLU A 145 -15.88 12.94 -9.18
C GLU A 145 -16.40 12.75 -7.74
N THR A 146 -16.99 11.59 -7.45
CA THR A 146 -17.53 11.25 -6.12
C THR A 146 -16.65 10.25 -5.37
N GLY A 147 -15.40 10.12 -5.83
CA GLY A 147 -14.53 8.99 -5.54
C GLY A 147 -14.30 8.15 -6.78
N PHE A 148 -13.46 7.13 -6.63
CA PHE A 148 -13.06 6.28 -7.75
C PHE A 148 -14.12 5.22 -8.05
N ALA A 149 -14.63 5.21 -9.27
CA ALA A 149 -15.55 4.19 -9.77
C ALA A 149 -15.12 3.75 -11.18
N LEU A 150 -15.10 2.43 -11.42
CA LEU A 150 -14.92 1.94 -12.78
C LEU A 150 -16.21 2.16 -13.58
N THR A 151 -16.06 2.70 -14.79
CA THR A 151 -17.15 2.78 -15.75
C THR A 151 -17.43 1.41 -16.37
N ASP A 152 -18.54 1.26 -17.09
CA ASP A 152 -18.80 0.03 -17.84
C ASP A 152 -17.70 -0.26 -18.88
N ALA A 153 -17.16 0.79 -19.51
CA ALA A 153 -15.99 0.68 -20.38
C ALA A 153 -14.74 0.22 -19.61
N GLY A 154 -14.54 0.72 -18.39
CA GLY A 154 -13.47 0.26 -17.50
C GLY A 154 -13.59 -1.22 -17.15
N LEU A 155 -14.79 -1.69 -16.80
CA LEU A 155 -15.05 -3.11 -16.53
C LEU A 155 -14.74 -4.00 -17.76
N ALA A 156 -15.20 -3.58 -18.94
CA ALA A 156 -14.91 -4.26 -20.19
C ALA A 156 -13.41 -4.28 -20.53
N TRP A 157 -12.70 -3.17 -20.26
CA TRP A 157 -11.25 -3.07 -20.44
C TRP A 157 -10.48 -4.02 -19.52
N PHE A 158 -10.84 -4.09 -18.23
CA PHE A 158 -10.20 -5.04 -17.31
C PHE A 158 -10.38 -6.48 -17.79
N ALA A 159 -11.57 -6.83 -18.28
CA ALA A 159 -11.83 -8.15 -18.86
C ALA A 159 -11.01 -8.42 -20.13
N SER A 160 -10.95 -7.46 -21.07
CA SER A 160 -10.21 -7.63 -22.32
C SER A 160 -8.69 -7.65 -22.13
N ALA A 161 -8.18 -6.97 -21.10
CA ALA A 161 -6.79 -7.02 -20.68
C ALA A 161 -6.42 -8.33 -19.95
N GLY A 162 -7.38 -9.24 -19.72
CA GLY A 162 -7.15 -10.49 -18.99
C GLY A 162 -6.97 -10.28 -17.48
N ILE A 163 -7.48 -9.18 -16.93
CA ILE A 163 -7.37 -8.83 -15.51
C ILE A 163 -8.72 -9.09 -14.82
N GLY A 164 -8.85 -10.28 -14.23
CA GLY A 164 -10.06 -10.69 -13.52
C GLY A 164 -10.34 -9.87 -12.26
N LEU A 165 -11.55 -9.32 -12.16
CA LEU A 165 -12.02 -8.58 -10.99
C LEU A 165 -12.90 -9.45 -10.09
N GLU A 166 -12.38 -9.84 -8.93
CA GLU A 166 -13.15 -10.58 -7.93
C GLU A 166 -14.06 -9.66 -7.12
N ARG A 167 -15.33 -9.61 -7.48
CA ARG A 167 -16.34 -8.75 -6.84
C ARG A 167 -16.94 -9.33 -5.56
N ARG A 168 -16.32 -10.36 -4.98
CA ARG A 168 -16.84 -11.04 -3.78
C ARG A 168 -16.40 -10.29 -2.52
N GLY A 169 -17.36 -9.99 -1.64
CA GLY A 169 -17.09 -9.42 -0.31
C GLY A 169 -17.37 -7.91 -0.19
N ARG A 170 -16.86 -7.30 0.88
CA ARG A 170 -17.12 -5.90 1.25
C ARG A 170 -16.10 -4.90 0.71
N ARG A 171 -15.05 -5.37 0.02
CA ARG A 171 -13.99 -4.51 -0.51
C ARG A 171 -14.54 -3.71 -1.71
N PRO A 172 -14.36 -2.38 -1.77
CA PRO A 172 -14.83 -1.59 -2.90
C PRO A 172 -14.10 -1.98 -4.18
N LEU A 173 -14.82 -1.90 -5.31
CA LEU A 173 -14.30 -2.28 -6.62
C LEU A 173 -13.14 -1.38 -7.05
N ALA A 174 -13.33 -0.07 -6.93
CA ALA A 174 -12.31 0.95 -7.06
C ALA A 174 -12.40 1.90 -5.86
N ARG A 175 -11.27 2.48 -5.47
CA ARG A 175 -11.19 3.56 -4.47
C ARG A 175 -9.93 4.38 -4.68
N ALA A 176 -9.94 5.63 -4.21
CA ALA A 176 -8.79 6.51 -4.23
C ALA A 176 -7.88 6.24 -3.02
N CYS A 177 -6.62 5.87 -3.25
CA CYS A 177 -5.57 5.85 -2.23
C CYS A 177 -4.70 7.09 -2.37
N LEU A 178 -4.48 7.85 -1.29
CA LEU A 178 -3.63 9.05 -1.37
C LEU A 178 -2.15 8.65 -1.31
N ASP A 179 -1.41 8.96 -2.38
CA ASP A 179 0.02 8.73 -2.41
C ASP A 179 0.75 9.74 -1.52
N TRP A 180 1.46 9.30 -0.50
CA TRP A 180 2.21 10.20 0.40
C TRP A 180 3.42 10.92 -0.25
N THR A 181 3.99 10.37 -1.33
CA THR A 181 5.16 10.93 -2.02
C THR A 181 4.75 11.99 -3.04
N GLU A 182 3.65 11.75 -3.74
CA GLU A 182 3.18 12.58 -4.86
C GLU A 182 1.95 13.41 -4.48
N ARG A 183 1.31 13.13 -3.34
CA ARG A 183 0.07 13.76 -2.82
C ARG A 183 -1.09 13.72 -3.82
N ARG A 184 -1.12 12.68 -4.65
CA ARG A 184 -2.16 12.45 -5.65
C ARG A 184 -2.84 11.10 -5.41
N PRO A 185 -4.15 10.98 -5.68
CA PRO A 185 -4.84 9.71 -5.54
C PRO A 185 -4.40 8.72 -6.62
N HIS A 186 -4.29 7.45 -6.27
CA HIS A 186 -4.05 6.35 -7.20
C HIS A 186 -5.03 5.19 -6.95
N LEU A 187 -5.19 4.33 -7.96
CA LEU A 187 -6.18 3.26 -7.97
C LEU A 187 -5.87 2.20 -6.92
N ALA A 188 -6.79 2.04 -5.97
CA ALA A 188 -6.84 0.95 -5.02
C ALA A 188 -8.19 0.22 -5.10
N GLY A 189 -8.45 -0.67 -4.14
CA GLY A 189 -9.63 -1.55 -4.16
C GLY A 189 -9.37 -2.84 -4.93
N VAL A 190 -10.43 -3.54 -5.31
CA VAL A 190 -10.32 -4.81 -6.05
C VAL A 190 -9.57 -4.61 -7.38
N ALA A 191 -9.87 -3.54 -8.10
CA ALA A 191 -9.27 -3.21 -9.40
C ALA A 191 -7.77 -2.91 -9.29
N GLY A 192 -7.38 -2.04 -8.34
CA GLY A 192 -5.97 -1.72 -8.09
C GLY A 192 -5.17 -2.96 -7.68
N ALA A 193 -5.77 -3.83 -6.85
CA ALA A 193 -5.12 -5.06 -6.42
C ALA A 193 -5.00 -6.10 -7.55
N ALA A 194 -6.03 -6.24 -8.39
CA ALA A 194 -6.01 -7.15 -9.55
C ALA A 194 -4.98 -6.71 -10.58
N LEU A 195 -4.93 -5.41 -10.89
CA LEU A 195 -3.94 -4.84 -11.80
C LEU A 195 -2.51 -5.02 -11.28
N CYS A 196 -2.28 -4.78 -9.98
CA CYS A 196 -0.97 -4.96 -9.37
C CYS A 196 -0.51 -6.43 -9.42
N ARG A 197 -1.39 -7.37 -9.08
CA ARG A 197 -1.11 -8.81 -9.21
C ARG A 197 -0.77 -9.16 -10.65
N HIS A 198 -1.63 -8.79 -11.60
CA HIS A 198 -1.40 -9.05 -13.02
C HIS A 198 -0.05 -8.49 -13.48
N ALA A 199 0.27 -7.25 -13.13
CA ALA A 199 1.53 -6.62 -13.51
C ALA A 199 2.76 -7.35 -12.95
N LEU A 200 2.67 -7.92 -11.75
CA LEU A 200 3.75 -8.72 -11.16
C LEU A 200 3.81 -10.12 -11.80
N ASP A 201 2.68 -10.79 -11.97
CA ASP A 201 2.58 -12.17 -12.47
C ASP A 201 3.01 -12.29 -13.94
N THR A 202 2.69 -11.28 -14.75
CA THR A 202 3.08 -11.18 -16.17
C THR A 202 4.45 -10.55 -16.38
N GLY A 203 5.13 -10.14 -15.30
CA GLY A 203 6.44 -9.52 -15.36
C GLY A 203 6.44 -8.12 -15.97
N TRP A 204 5.31 -7.42 -16.05
CA TRP A 204 5.29 -5.99 -16.39
C TRP A 204 6.05 -5.17 -15.36
N CYS A 205 5.94 -5.58 -14.09
CA CYS A 205 6.67 -5.03 -12.98
C CYS A 205 7.44 -6.13 -12.26
N VAL A 206 8.61 -5.79 -11.72
CA VAL A 206 9.35 -6.67 -10.82
C VAL A 206 9.76 -5.91 -9.57
N ARG A 207 9.78 -6.59 -8.42
CA ARG A 207 10.22 -6.01 -7.15
C ARG A 207 11.71 -5.73 -7.17
N ILE A 208 12.12 -4.65 -6.51
CA ILE A 208 13.53 -4.29 -6.31
C ILE A 208 13.93 -4.72 -4.90
N GLY A 209 14.78 -5.74 -4.80
CA GLY A 209 15.20 -6.29 -3.51
C GLY A 209 14.04 -6.90 -2.71
N SER A 210 14.12 -6.82 -1.39
CA SER A 210 13.08 -7.30 -0.47
C SER A 210 12.05 -6.24 -0.09
N GLU A 211 12.07 -5.07 -0.74
CA GLU A 211 11.26 -3.92 -0.36
C GLU A 211 9.99 -3.80 -1.23
N ARG A 212 9.19 -2.77 -0.92
CA ARG A 212 7.95 -2.45 -1.63
C ARG A 212 8.18 -1.84 -3.01
N ALA A 213 9.40 -1.41 -3.31
CA ALA A 213 9.76 -0.78 -4.56
C ALA A 213 9.60 -1.75 -5.75
N VAL A 214 9.08 -1.24 -6.86
CA VAL A 214 8.94 -1.98 -8.12
C VAL A 214 9.56 -1.20 -9.25
N LYS A 215 10.06 -1.91 -10.26
CA LYS A 215 10.45 -1.34 -11.56
C LYS A 215 9.57 -1.91 -12.65
N VAL A 216 9.18 -1.06 -13.60
CA VAL A 216 8.57 -1.49 -14.85
C VAL A 216 9.66 -2.14 -15.71
N THR A 217 9.37 -3.29 -16.31
CA THR A 217 10.27 -3.97 -17.25
C THR A 217 10.04 -3.45 -18.67
N ALA A 218 10.95 -3.76 -19.60
CA ALA A 218 10.73 -3.43 -21.00
C ALA A 218 9.43 -4.05 -21.57
N ALA A 219 9.00 -5.20 -21.06
CA ALA A 219 7.72 -5.80 -21.43
C ALA A 219 6.54 -4.99 -20.86
N GLY A 220 6.63 -4.56 -19.60
CA GLY A 220 5.64 -3.69 -18.97
C GLY A 220 5.51 -2.33 -19.65
N GLU A 221 6.62 -1.72 -20.04
CA GLU A 221 6.59 -0.45 -20.80
C GLU A 221 5.89 -0.57 -22.15
N ARG A 222 5.97 -1.72 -22.82
CA ARG A 222 5.20 -1.98 -24.05
C ARG A 222 3.73 -2.19 -23.74
N ALA A 223 3.42 -3.07 -22.79
CA ALA A 223 2.04 -3.36 -22.41
C ALA A 223 1.28 -2.12 -21.92
N LEU A 224 1.89 -1.31 -21.05
CA LEU A 224 1.27 -0.08 -20.54
C LEU A 224 1.03 0.95 -21.65
N ARG A 225 1.94 1.04 -22.62
CA ARG A 225 1.76 1.90 -23.79
C ARG A 225 0.65 1.39 -24.70
N ASP A 226 0.64 0.10 -25.01
CA ASP A 226 -0.33 -0.49 -25.94
C ASP A 226 -1.76 -0.48 -25.35
N LEU A 227 -1.90 -0.78 -24.06
CA LEU A 227 -3.21 -0.90 -23.40
C LEU A 227 -3.76 0.41 -22.86
N LEU A 228 -2.88 1.30 -22.37
CA LEU A 228 -3.27 2.52 -21.65
C LEU A 228 -2.68 3.80 -22.26
N GLY A 229 -1.69 3.71 -23.15
CA GLY A 229 -1.03 4.88 -23.73
C GLY A 229 -0.03 5.55 -22.77
N VAL A 230 0.42 4.84 -21.72
CA VAL A 230 1.39 5.38 -20.76
C VAL A 230 2.78 5.37 -21.39
N GLU A 231 3.45 6.51 -21.39
CA GLU A 231 4.77 6.66 -22.01
C GLU A 231 5.90 6.31 -21.04
N SER A 232 6.98 5.73 -21.57
CA SER A 232 8.15 5.33 -20.76
C SER A 232 8.79 6.50 -20.00
N MET A 233 8.62 7.75 -20.47
CA MET A 233 9.13 8.95 -19.80
C MET A 233 8.41 9.24 -18.48
N GLU A 234 7.12 8.89 -18.38
CA GLU A 234 6.31 9.07 -17.16
C GLU A 234 6.70 8.06 -16.06
N LEU A 235 7.38 6.97 -16.46
CA LEU A 235 7.77 5.84 -15.63
C LEU A 235 9.23 5.89 -15.12
N ARG A 236 10.02 6.89 -15.57
CA ARG A 236 11.45 7.09 -15.22
C ARG A 236 11.65 8.11 -14.12
#